data_AF-J3P724-F1
#
_entry.id   AF-J3P724-F1
#
_cell.length_a   1.000
_cell.length_b   1.000
_cell.length_c   1.000
_cell.angle_alpha   90.00
_cell.angle_beta   90.00
_cell.angle_gamma   90.00
#
_symmetry.space_group_name_H-M   'P 1'
#
loop_
_entity.id
_entity.type
_entity.pdbx_description
1 polymer ?
#
loop_
_entity_poly.entity_id
_entity_poly.type
_entity_poly.pdbx_seq_one_letter_code
_entity_poly.pdbx_strand_id
1 'polypeptide(L)'
;MHFLSALVATTAAFAVPALAGPLPEDVAPTKIEARAPFVTCRPTLAGTNTVKPYRVDVARAQSQARVAGLKEGISGDPHRYFNGDNLRFGVTNCDKAGSILLEYPIYWVGKNGDWQKDVKTEKQPGGATPIRTVYANVNGAIIFCGVMTHSSVTAENQGTQRFQRCT
;
A
#
# COMPACT_ATOMS: atom_id res chain seq x y z
N MET A 1 61.59 -58.29 10.51
CA MET A 1 62.54 -57.43 11.28
C MET A 1 61.90 -56.05 11.33
N HIS A 2 61.23 -55.69 12.44
CA HIS A 2 61.72 -54.70 13.43
C HIS A 2 62.34 -53.46 12.73
N PHE A 3 61.79 -52.24 12.82
CA PHE A 3 61.62 -51.46 14.04
C PHE A 3 60.46 -50.44 13.98
N LEU A 4 59.83 -50.21 15.15
CA LEU A 4 59.01 -49.04 15.47
C LEU A 4 59.84 -47.76 15.44
N SER A 5 59.22 -46.63 15.08
CA SER A 5 59.40 -45.37 15.80
C SER A 5 58.19 -44.46 15.61
N ALA A 6 57.48 -44.25 16.71
CA ALA A 6 56.43 -43.25 16.85
C ALA A 6 57.06 -41.86 17.03
N LEU A 7 56.45 -40.82 16.46
CA LEU A 7 56.63 -39.45 16.91
C LEU A 7 55.26 -38.81 17.16
N VAL A 8 55.13 -38.27 18.36
CA VAL A 8 53.96 -37.62 18.96
C VAL A 8 54.13 -36.10 18.85
N ALA A 9 53.00 -35.39 18.84
CA ALA A 9 52.80 -33.97 19.20
C ALA A 9 53.22 -32.91 18.14
N THR A 10 52.52 -31.79 17.94
CA THR A 10 51.56 -31.05 18.79
C THR A 10 50.64 -30.19 17.91
N THR A 11 49.36 -30.15 18.26
CA THR A 11 48.35 -29.20 17.77
C THR A 11 48.66 -27.77 18.24
N ALA A 12 48.86 -26.83 17.33
CA ALA A 12 48.82 -25.40 17.63
C ALA A 12 47.43 -24.86 17.28
N ALA A 13 46.57 -24.77 18.30
CA ALA A 13 45.32 -24.02 18.19
C ALA A 13 45.66 -22.53 18.26
N PHE A 14 45.52 -21.82 17.14
CA PHE A 14 45.52 -20.37 17.14
C PHE A 14 44.21 -19.87 17.78
N ALA A 15 44.28 -19.56 19.08
CA ALA A 15 43.25 -18.79 19.76
C ALA A 15 43.39 -17.32 19.35
N VAL A 16 42.50 -16.86 18.47
CA VAL A 16 42.33 -15.43 18.18
C VAL A 16 41.63 -14.78 19.37
N PRO A 17 42.07 -13.61 19.87
CA PRO A 17 41.30 -12.88 20.87
C PRO A 17 40.04 -12.34 20.18
N ALA A 18 38.87 -12.86 20.57
CA ALA A 18 37.60 -12.20 20.29
C ALA A 18 37.52 -10.94 21.17
N LEU A 19 37.88 -9.79 20.60
CA LEU A 19 37.56 -8.48 21.16
C LEU A 19 36.04 -8.25 21.00
N ALA A 20 35.26 -8.79 21.94
CA ALA A 20 33.88 -8.38 22.17
C ALA A 20 33.91 -6.96 22.75
N GLY A 21 33.91 -5.94 21.89
CA GLY A 21 33.61 -4.58 22.31
C GLY A 21 32.14 -4.48 22.71
N PRO A 22 31.79 -3.77 23.80
CA PRO A 22 30.41 -3.48 24.12
C PRO A 22 29.81 -2.65 22.97
N LEU A 23 28.75 -3.16 22.38
CA LEU A 23 27.89 -2.37 21.50
C LEU A 23 27.32 -1.23 22.35
N PRO A 24 27.35 0.02 21.90
CA PRO A 24 26.55 1.06 22.54
C PRO A 24 25.07 0.67 22.41
N GLU A 25 24.52 0.11 23.47
CA GLU A 25 23.10 0.22 23.79
C GLU A 25 22.82 1.70 23.96
N ASP A 26 22.29 2.34 22.92
CA ASP A 26 21.39 3.50 22.96
C ASP A 26 21.36 4.19 21.58
N VAL A 27 20.95 3.45 20.56
CA VAL A 27 20.21 4.08 19.47
C VAL A 27 18.76 3.74 19.72
N ALA A 28 18.09 4.60 20.50
CA ALA A 28 16.65 4.59 20.62
C ALA A 28 16.06 4.39 19.21
N PRO A 29 15.18 3.38 18.98
CA PRO A 29 14.47 3.33 17.73
C PRO A 29 13.74 4.66 17.61
N THR A 30 14.15 5.46 16.63
CA THR A 30 13.34 6.55 16.12
C THR A 30 11.94 6.00 16.01
N LYS A 31 10.98 6.64 16.69
CA LYS A 31 9.57 6.26 16.61
C LYS A 31 9.18 6.32 15.13
N ILE A 32 9.31 5.20 14.42
CA ILE A 32 8.62 4.94 13.18
C ILE A 32 7.18 4.88 13.65
N GLU A 33 6.48 6.01 13.59
CA GLU A 33 5.04 6.05 13.84
C GLU A 33 4.43 4.94 13.01
N ALA A 34 3.92 3.90 13.68
CA ALA A 34 3.15 2.86 13.05
C ALA A 34 1.93 3.55 12.43
N ARG A 35 2.00 3.84 11.14
CA ARG A 35 0.86 4.40 10.39
C ARG A 35 -0.33 3.49 10.65
N ALA A 36 -1.50 4.09 10.92
CA ALA A 36 -2.71 3.32 11.18
C ALA A 36 -2.87 2.24 10.10
N PRO A 37 -2.99 0.95 10.46
CA PRO A 37 -3.03 -0.12 9.47
C PRO A 37 -4.29 -0.02 8.59
N PHE A 38 -5.30 0.71 9.06
CA PHE A 38 -6.56 0.91 8.38
C PHE A 38 -6.97 2.38 8.31
N VAL A 39 -7.68 2.73 7.25
CA VAL A 39 -8.50 3.94 7.14
C VAL A 39 -9.95 3.54 6.94
N THR A 40 -10.88 4.45 7.24
CA THR A 40 -12.31 4.21 7.03
C THR A 40 -12.89 5.21 6.02
N CYS A 41 -13.45 4.67 4.95
CA CYS A 41 -14.25 5.43 3.99
C CYS A 41 -15.69 5.52 4.51
N ARG A 42 -16.26 6.73 4.56
CA ARG A 42 -17.59 6.98 5.16
C ARG A 42 -18.54 7.66 4.17
N PRO A 43 -18.89 7.02 3.04
CA PRO A 43 -19.94 7.55 2.16
C PRO A 43 -21.32 7.44 2.81
N THR A 44 -22.26 8.24 2.32
CA THR A 44 -23.68 8.06 2.58
C THR A 44 -24.31 7.12 1.55
N LEU A 45 -25.38 6.43 1.94
CA LEU A 45 -26.21 5.68 0.99
C LEU A 45 -27.11 6.67 0.23
N ALA A 46 -27.10 6.58 -1.09
CA ALA A 46 -27.82 7.49 -1.99
C ALA A 46 -29.31 7.58 -1.63
N GLY A 47 -29.85 8.80 -1.62
CA GLY A 47 -31.23 9.08 -1.21
C GLY A 47 -31.48 9.03 0.31
N THR A 48 -30.43 8.84 1.11
CA THR A 48 -30.51 8.77 2.58
C THR A 48 -29.36 9.53 3.24
N ASN A 49 -29.43 9.70 4.56
CA ASN A 49 -28.31 10.20 5.38
C ASN A 49 -27.55 9.08 6.10
N THR A 50 -27.83 7.82 5.76
CA THR A 50 -27.20 6.67 6.41
C THR A 50 -25.76 6.52 5.94
N VAL A 51 -24.81 6.57 6.87
CA VAL A 51 -23.38 6.31 6.57
C VAL A 51 -23.16 4.81 6.37
N LYS A 52 -22.47 4.45 5.30
CA LYS A 52 -22.08 3.07 4.97
C LYS A 52 -20.56 2.92 5.06
N PRO A 53 -20.00 2.61 6.23
CA PRO A 53 -18.55 2.62 6.43
C PRO A 53 -17.86 1.44 5.75
N TYR A 54 -16.73 1.71 5.10
CA TYR A 54 -15.83 0.69 4.56
C TYR A 54 -14.47 0.80 5.22
N ARG A 55 -14.01 -0.28 5.86
CA ARG A 55 -12.66 -0.34 6.43
C ARG A 55 -11.67 -0.77 5.36
N VAL A 56 -10.58 -0.03 5.18
CA VAL A 56 -9.59 -0.29 4.13
C VAL A 56 -8.23 -0.50 4.75
N ASP A 57 -7.54 -1.56 4.35
CA ASP A 57 -6.15 -1.83 4.72
C ASP A 57 -5.21 -0.96 3.87
N VAL A 58 -4.41 -0.12 4.54
CA VAL A 58 -3.52 0.84 3.86
C VAL A 58 -2.37 0.14 3.14
N ALA A 59 -1.82 -0.93 3.72
CA ALA A 59 -0.74 -1.69 3.10
C ALA A 59 -1.23 -2.39 1.83
N ARG A 60 -2.45 -2.93 1.87
CA ARG A 60 -3.09 -3.50 0.68
C ARG A 60 -3.35 -2.43 -0.38
N ALA A 61 -3.91 -1.27 -0.02
CA ALA A 61 -4.14 -0.17 -0.95
C ALA A 61 -2.83 0.26 -1.65
N GLN A 62 -1.74 0.39 -0.89
CA GLN A 62 -0.42 0.69 -1.43
C GLN A 62 0.10 -0.41 -2.35
N SER A 63 -0.15 -1.68 -2.02
CA SER A 63 0.20 -2.81 -2.89
C SER A 63 -0.57 -2.80 -4.20
N GLN A 64 -1.88 -2.50 -4.15
CA GLN A 64 -2.72 -2.40 -5.33
C GLN A 64 -2.31 -1.23 -6.23
N ALA A 65 -1.87 -0.10 -5.68
CA ALA A 65 -1.27 0.99 -6.46
C ALA A 65 -0.03 0.51 -7.26
N ARG A 66 0.80 -0.36 -6.67
CA ARG A 66 1.96 -0.94 -7.37
C ARG A 66 1.54 -1.94 -8.45
N VAL A 67 0.56 -2.79 -8.17
CA VAL A 67 0.02 -3.77 -9.14
C VAL A 67 -0.62 -3.07 -10.34
N ALA A 68 -1.36 -1.99 -10.09
CA ALA A 68 -1.98 -1.16 -11.12
C ALA A 68 -0.93 -0.55 -12.08
N GLY A 69 0.23 -0.18 -11.56
CA GLY A 69 1.28 0.45 -12.34
C GLY A 69 0.88 1.85 -12.84
N LEU A 70 1.44 2.26 -13.96
CA LEU A 70 1.23 3.61 -14.54
C LEU A 70 0.45 3.62 -15.85
N LYS A 71 0.02 2.45 -16.33
CA LYS A 71 -0.62 2.28 -17.63
C LYS A 71 -1.96 1.60 -17.44
N GLU A 72 -2.97 2.11 -18.14
CA GLU A 72 -4.31 1.54 -18.20
C GLU A 72 -4.29 0.09 -18.71
N GLY A 73 -5.20 -0.74 -18.20
CA GLY A 73 -5.43 -2.11 -18.66
C GLY A 73 -6.78 -2.26 -19.35
N ILE A 74 -7.19 -3.50 -19.59
CA ILE A 74 -8.48 -3.78 -20.27
C ILE A 74 -9.69 -3.24 -19.48
N SER A 75 -9.57 -3.12 -18.15
CA SER A 75 -10.60 -2.53 -17.29
C SER A 75 -10.86 -1.04 -17.54
N GLY A 76 -9.91 -0.32 -18.16
CA GLY A 76 -9.87 1.14 -18.10
C GLY A 76 -9.18 1.70 -16.85
N ASP A 77 -8.57 0.83 -16.02
CA ASP A 77 -7.83 1.21 -14.82
C ASP A 77 -6.36 0.74 -14.88
N PRO A 78 -5.43 1.42 -14.17
CA PRO A 78 -5.61 2.73 -13.55
C PRO A 78 -5.81 3.82 -14.59
N HIS A 79 -6.46 4.90 -14.20
CA HIS A 79 -6.59 6.10 -15.02
C HIS A 79 -6.20 7.37 -14.28
N ARG A 80 -6.06 8.47 -15.04
CA ARG A 80 -5.65 9.76 -14.52
C ARG A 80 -6.70 10.35 -13.59
N TYR A 81 -6.30 10.68 -12.37
CA TYR A 81 -7.09 11.48 -11.45
C TYR A 81 -6.67 12.95 -11.58
N PHE A 82 -7.61 13.82 -11.98
CA PHE A 82 -7.35 15.25 -12.15
C PHE A 82 -7.57 16.07 -10.88
N ASN A 83 -8.05 15.45 -9.79
CA ASN A 83 -8.31 16.11 -8.52
C ASN A 83 -9.26 17.32 -8.61
N GLY A 84 -10.34 17.20 -9.40
CA GLY A 84 -11.38 18.23 -9.49
C GLY A 84 -12.09 18.53 -8.17
N ASP A 85 -12.03 17.59 -7.21
CA ASP A 85 -12.60 17.72 -5.87
C ASP A 85 -11.68 18.43 -4.87
N ASN A 86 -10.49 18.86 -5.30
CA ASN A 86 -9.48 19.56 -4.48
C ASN A 86 -9.09 18.79 -3.20
N LEU A 87 -9.00 17.46 -3.29
CA LEU A 87 -8.56 16.63 -2.17
C LEU A 87 -7.11 16.92 -1.81
N ARG A 88 -6.85 17.01 -0.50
CA ARG A 88 -5.51 17.11 0.09
C ARG A 88 -5.19 15.81 0.82
N PHE A 89 -4.12 15.15 0.41
CA PHE A 89 -3.72 13.86 0.96
C PHE A 89 -2.74 14.02 2.13
N GLY A 90 -2.08 15.16 2.26
CA GLY A 90 -1.01 15.38 3.23
C GLY A 90 0.34 14.81 2.77
N VAL A 91 0.50 14.65 1.45
CA VAL A 91 1.71 14.07 0.83
C VAL A 91 2.20 15.06 -0.22
N THR A 92 3.40 15.62 -0.03
CA THR A 92 3.94 16.71 -0.86
C THR A 92 3.90 16.42 -2.36
N ASN A 93 4.25 15.20 -2.78
CA ASN A 93 4.22 14.82 -4.19
C ASN A 93 2.80 14.71 -4.78
N CYS A 94 1.79 14.57 -3.92
CA CYS A 94 0.39 14.45 -4.29
C CYS A 94 -0.34 15.80 -4.26
N ASP A 95 0.05 16.68 -3.33
CA ASP A 95 -0.64 17.95 -3.10
C ASP A 95 -0.03 19.12 -3.89
N LYS A 96 1.15 18.96 -4.49
CA LYS A 96 1.78 20.00 -5.31
C LYS A 96 1.02 20.20 -6.62
N ALA A 97 1.01 21.44 -7.11
CA ALA A 97 0.44 21.77 -8.42
C ALA A 97 1.13 20.97 -9.54
N GLY A 98 0.34 20.55 -10.53
CA GLY A 98 0.85 19.76 -11.67
C GLY A 98 1.17 18.29 -11.36
N SER A 99 0.87 17.80 -10.15
CA SER A 99 1.02 16.38 -9.80
C SER A 99 0.28 15.47 -10.80
N ILE A 100 0.95 14.41 -11.24
CA ILE A 100 0.32 13.37 -12.06
C ILE A 100 -0.26 12.32 -11.13
N LEU A 101 -1.53 12.47 -10.76
CA LEU A 101 -2.23 11.50 -9.92
C LEU A 101 -2.92 10.44 -10.77
N LEU A 102 -2.89 9.21 -10.29
CA LEU A 102 -3.61 8.07 -10.82
C LEU A 102 -4.52 7.53 -9.72
N GLU A 103 -5.63 6.95 -10.14
CA GLU A 103 -6.53 6.22 -9.26
C GLU A 103 -6.71 4.78 -9.74
N TYR A 104 -6.91 3.86 -8.80
CA TYR A 104 -7.16 2.45 -9.08
C TYR A 104 -8.20 1.87 -8.10
N PRO A 105 -9.18 1.08 -8.57
CA PRO A 105 -10.18 0.47 -7.71
C PRO A 105 -9.57 -0.52 -6.72
N ILE A 106 -10.07 -0.51 -5.49
CA ILE A 106 -9.69 -1.46 -4.45
C ILE A 106 -10.91 -1.93 -3.66
N TYR A 107 -10.80 -3.09 -3.03
CA TYR A 107 -11.85 -3.61 -2.15
C TYR A 107 -11.53 -3.37 -0.67
N TRP A 108 -12.59 -3.23 0.13
CA TRP A 108 -12.50 -3.07 1.58
C TRP A 108 -12.24 -4.41 2.28
N VAL A 109 -11.87 -4.35 3.56
CA VAL A 109 -11.65 -5.53 4.41
C VAL A 109 -12.92 -6.38 4.48
N GLY A 110 -12.78 -7.69 4.26
CA GLY A 110 -13.89 -8.65 4.23
C GLY A 110 -14.51 -8.86 2.86
N LYS A 111 -14.12 -8.08 1.84
CA LYS A 111 -14.46 -8.35 0.45
C LYS A 111 -13.35 -9.19 -0.20
N ASN A 112 -13.73 -10.33 -0.77
CA ASN A 112 -12.79 -11.28 -1.33
C ASN A 112 -12.23 -10.83 -2.68
N GLY A 113 -10.95 -11.11 -2.91
CA GLY A 113 -10.24 -10.80 -4.16
C GLY A 113 -9.72 -9.37 -4.25
N ASP A 114 -8.97 -9.11 -5.33
CA ASP A 114 -8.45 -7.80 -5.73
C ASP A 114 -9.08 -7.38 -7.05
N TRP A 115 -9.07 -6.08 -7.34
CA TRP A 115 -9.43 -5.60 -8.68
C TRP A 115 -8.43 -6.13 -9.69
N GLN A 116 -8.94 -6.59 -10.83
CA GLN A 116 -8.10 -7.15 -11.88
C GLN A 116 -7.98 -6.15 -13.02
N LYS A 117 -6.78 -5.59 -13.20
CA LYS A 117 -6.47 -4.54 -14.19
C LYS A 117 -6.92 -4.91 -15.61
N ASP A 118 -6.86 -6.18 -15.95
CA ASP A 118 -7.13 -6.69 -17.30
C ASP A 118 -8.45 -7.47 -17.39
N VAL A 119 -9.38 -7.20 -16.48
CA VAL A 119 -10.77 -7.70 -16.54
C VAL A 119 -11.73 -6.51 -16.62
N LYS A 120 -12.71 -6.57 -17.53
CA LYS A 120 -13.71 -5.50 -17.65
C LYS A 120 -14.46 -5.28 -16.34
N THR A 121 -14.80 -4.03 -16.05
CA THR A 121 -15.49 -3.59 -14.81
C THR A 121 -16.69 -4.45 -14.44
N GLU A 122 -17.54 -4.78 -15.42
CA GLU A 122 -18.75 -5.61 -15.21
C GLU A 122 -18.46 -7.09 -14.91
N LYS A 123 -17.24 -7.56 -15.15
CA LYS A 123 -16.78 -8.94 -14.93
C LYS A 123 -15.85 -9.09 -13.71
N GLN A 124 -15.68 -8.03 -12.94
CA GLN A 124 -14.79 -8.07 -11.77
C GLN A 124 -15.31 -9.09 -10.75
N PRO A 125 -14.45 -9.99 -10.24
CA PRO A 125 -14.88 -11.07 -9.36
C PRO A 125 -15.42 -10.57 -8.01
N GLY A 126 -14.93 -9.42 -7.54
CA GLY A 126 -15.48 -8.75 -6.37
C GLY A 126 -16.68 -7.84 -6.67
N GLY A 127 -17.10 -7.69 -7.92
CA GLY A 127 -18.13 -6.74 -8.32
C GLY A 127 -17.71 -5.27 -8.16
N ALA A 128 -18.68 -4.36 -8.11
CA ALA A 128 -18.42 -2.92 -8.03
C ALA A 128 -17.76 -2.51 -6.71
N THR A 129 -16.89 -1.49 -6.77
CA THR A 129 -16.33 -0.81 -5.60
C THR A 129 -16.26 0.71 -5.83
N PRO A 130 -16.67 1.53 -4.86
CA PRO A 130 -16.58 3.00 -4.94
C PRO A 130 -15.24 3.52 -4.43
N ILE A 131 -14.38 2.63 -3.93
CA ILE A 131 -13.13 2.97 -3.25
C ILE A 131 -12.00 2.96 -4.28
N ARG A 132 -11.12 3.95 -4.17
CA ARG A 132 -9.96 4.13 -5.04
C ARG A 132 -8.71 4.36 -4.20
N THR A 133 -7.63 3.64 -4.51
CA THR A 133 -6.29 4.07 -4.07
C THR A 133 -5.81 5.17 -5.00
N VAL A 134 -5.21 6.22 -4.45
CA VAL A 134 -4.66 7.35 -5.19
C VAL A 134 -3.16 7.39 -5.00
N TYR A 135 -2.44 7.58 -6.10
CA TYR A 135 -0.98 7.63 -6.09
C TYR A 135 -0.46 8.58 -7.18
N ALA A 136 0.72 9.15 -6.95
CA ALA A 136 1.38 10.04 -7.88
C ALA A 136 2.40 9.27 -8.74
N ASN A 137 2.45 9.59 -10.03
CA ASN A 137 3.58 9.29 -10.90
C ASN A 137 4.63 10.40 -10.73
N VAL A 138 5.75 10.05 -10.12
CA VAL A 138 6.91 10.94 -9.95
C VAL A 138 8.04 10.38 -10.79
N ASN A 139 8.15 10.83 -12.04
CA ASN A 139 9.18 10.39 -12.99
C ASN A 139 9.26 8.85 -13.16
N GLY A 140 8.11 8.19 -13.24
CA GLY A 140 8.01 6.73 -13.34
C GLY A 140 7.93 6.01 -12.00
N ALA A 141 8.14 6.69 -10.87
CA ALA A 141 7.96 6.11 -9.54
C ALA A 141 6.52 6.29 -9.03
N ILE A 142 6.01 5.29 -8.33
CA ILE A 142 4.69 5.30 -7.71
C ILE A 142 4.81 5.76 -6.26
N ILE A 143 4.22 6.92 -5.95
CA ILE A 143 4.12 7.46 -4.58
C ILE A 143 2.68 7.37 -4.11
N PHE A 144 2.41 6.55 -3.10
CA PHE A 144 1.08 6.42 -2.53
C PHE A 144 0.63 7.72 -1.84
N CYS A 145 -0.56 8.21 -2.20
CA CYS A 145 -1.15 9.43 -1.67
C CYS A 145 -2.16 9.11 -0.57
N GLY A 146 -3.05 8.15 -0.81
CA GLY A 146 -4.09 7.78 0.13
C GLY A 146 -5.21 6.99 -0.52
N VAL A 147 -6.34 6.92 0.18
CA VAL A 147 -7.55 6.25 -0.30
C VAL A 147 -8.69 7.26 -0.33
N MET A 148 -9.51 7.18 -1.37
CA MET A 148 -10.72 7.97 -1.50
C MET A 148 -11.92 7.08 -1.84
N THR A 149 -13.11 7.64 -1.66
CA THR A 149 -14.38 7.06 -2.06
C THR A 149 -15.27 8.18 -2.60
N HIS A 150 -16.26 7.84 -3.43
CA HIS A 150 -17.37 8.76 -3.66
C HIS A 150 -18.06 9.14 -2.34
N SER A 151 -18.60 10.36 -2.22
CA SER A 151 -19.31 10.82 -1.03
C SER A 151 -20.66 10.15 -0.82
N SER A 152 -21.29 9.68 -1.91
CA SER A 152 -22.57 8.97 -1.90
C SER A 152 -22.45 7.68 -2.73
N VAL A 153 -23.07 6.59 -2.28
CA VAL A 153 -23.03 5.29 -2.95
C VAL A 153 -24.41 4.65 -3.04
N THR A 154 -24.70 3.89 -4.09
CA THR A 154 -25.93 3.08 -4.16
C THR A 154 -25.84 1.85 -3.23
N ALA A 155 -26.93 1.10 -3.11
CA ALA A 155 -26.94 -0.15 -2.36
C ALA A 155 -25.92 -1.16 -2.91
N GLU A 156 -25.73 -1.17 -4.23
CA GLU A 156 -24.79 -1.99 -5.01
C GLU A 156 -23.35 -1.45 -4.98
N ASN A 157 -23.11 -0.38 -4.22
CA ASN A 157 -21.80 0.29 -4.08
C ASN A 157 -21.33 1.01 -5.34
N GLN A 158 -22.25 1.40 -6.23
CA GLN A 158 -21.91 2.32 -7.31
C GLN A 158 -21.67 3.71 -6.72
N GLY A 159 -20.54 4.31 -7.08
CA GLY A 159 -20.17 5.65 -6.65
C GLY A 159 -21.00 6.74 -7.32
N THR A 160 -21.43 7.72 -6.55
CA THR A 160 -22.17 8.89 -7.03
C THR A 160 -21.62 10.16 -6.38
N GLN A 161 -21.72 11.30 -7.06
CA GLN A 161 -21.17 12.59 -6.59
C GLN A 161 -19.62 12.62 -6.50
N ARG A 162 -19.10 13.64 -5.81
CA ARG A 162 -17.67 13.95 -5.63
C ARG A 162 -16.90 12.88 -4.88
N PHE A 163 -15.58 12.85 -5.05
CA PHE A 163 -14.72 12.07 -4.16
C PHE A 163 -14.51 12.77 -2.82
N GLN A 164 -14.24 11.95 -1.81
CA GLN A 164 -13.81 12.35 -0.47
C GLN A 164 -12.70 11.40 0.02
N ARG A 165 -11.77 11.94 0.81
CA ARG A 165 -10.68 11.16 1.40
C ARG A 165 -11.20 10.25 2.51
N CYS A 166 -10.65 9.03 2.61
CA CYS A 166 -10.90 8.13 3.72
C CYS A 166 -9.99 8.47 4.92
N THR A 167 -10.47 8.25 6.15
CA THR A 167 -9.79 8.62 7.41
C THR A 167 -9.90 7.52 8.45
#